data_AF-A0A8J4WBK6-F1
#
_entry.id   AF-A0A8J4WBK6-F1
#
_cell.length_a   1.000
_cell.length_b   1.000
_cell.length_c   1.000
_cell.angle_alpha   90.00
_cell.angle_beta   90.00
_cell.angle_gamma   90.00
#
_symmetry.space_group_name_H-M   'P 1'
#
loop_
_entity.id
_entity.type
_entity.pdbx_description
1 polymer ?
#
loop_
_entity_poly.entity_id
_entity_poly.type
_entity_poly.pdbx_seq_one_letter_code
_entity_poly.pdbx_strand_id
1 'polypeptide(L)'
;MMPGHPVLAAAVQRFGQAILNEDGTLDRKKLGSIVFQDPEERKALEAITHPAIRKEMRERAAMYELEHPDKLVVSDIPLLYESGLEKGFEEVMVVYVPRSVQRERLMSRDAMTVEQADARIDVQMDIEDKKQRADVVIDNSGL
;
A
#
# COMPACT_ATOMS: atom_id res chain seq x y z
N MET A 1 9.93 4.25 -7.95
CA MET A 1 11.34 4.66 -7.85
C MET A 1 12.04 4.29 -9.14
N MET A 2 12.33 5.28 -9.98
CA MET A 2 13.09 5.07 -11.22
C MET A 2 14.41 5.84 -11.14
N PRO A 3 15.43 5.46 -11.94
CA PRO A 3 16.63 6.27 -12.13
C PRO A 3 16.28 7.74 -12.38
N GLY A 4 17.00 8.65 -11.71
CA GLY A 4 16.76 10.10 -11.79
C GLY A 4 15.64 10.65 -10.91
N HIS A 5 14.82 9.80 -10.26
CA HIS A 5 13.77 10.27 -9.35
C HIS A 5 14.33 10.61 -7.96
N PRO A 6 13.95 11.75 -7.33
CA PRO A 6 14.46 12.17 -6.02
C PRO A 6 14.32 11.10 -4.91
N VAL A 7 13.24 10.33 -4.94
CA VAL A 7 12.99 9.22 -4.00
C VAL A 7 14.05 8.13 -4.11
N LEU A 8 14.52 7.78 -5.32
CA LEU A 8 15.57 6.78 -5.48
C LEU A 8 16.90 7.32 -4.97
N ALA A 9 17.22 8.59 -5.25
CA ALA A 9 18.43 9.23 -4.74
C ALA A 9 18.45 9.27 -3.20
N ALA A 10 17.33 9.63 -2.57
CA ALA A 10 17.18 9.62 -1.11
C ALA A 10 17.31 8.20 -0.52
N ALA A 11 16.72 7.19 -1.18
CA ALA A 11 16.90 5.80 -0.77
C ALA A 11 18.37 5.35 -0.88
N VAL A 12 19.04 5.65 -2.00
CA VAL A 12 20.46 5.33 -2.19
C VAL A 12 21.34 6.05 -1.15
N GLN A 13 21.01 7.28 -0.77
CA GLN A 13 21.73 8.00 0.28
C GLN A 13 21.61 7.30 1.65
N ARG A 14 20.46 6.68 1.96
CA ARG A 14 20.22 5.99 3.24
C ARG A 14 20.75 4.56 3.26
N PHE A 15 20.52 3.80 2.21
CA PHE A 15 20.79 2.34 2.16
C PHE A 15 22.02 1.97 1.32
N GLY A 16 22.67 2.96 0.70
CA GLY A 16 23.87 2.79 -0.13
C GLY A 16 23.60 2.29 -1.54
N GLN A 17 24.64 2.29 -2.37
CA GLN A 17 24.58 1.83 -3.77
C GLN A 17 24.22 0.35 -3.92
N ALA A 18 24.30 -0.44 -2.85
CA ALA A 18 23.98 -1.86 -2.86
C ALA A 18 22.52 -2.15 -3.23
N ILE A 19 21.62 -1.17 -3.07
CA ILE A 19 20.20 -1.30 -3.44
C ILE A 19 19.94 -1.08 -4.94
N LEU A 20 20.97 -0.82 -5.74
CA LEU A 20 20.83 -0.64 -7.19
C LEU A 20 21.24 -1.89 -7.96
N ASN A 21 20.60 -2.07 -9.11
CA ASN A 21 21.06 -2.93 -10.20
C ASN A 21 22.17 -2.21 -10.99
N GLU A 22 22.86 -2.95 -11.87
CA GLU A 22 23.93 -2.40 -12.73
C GLU A 22 23.45 -1.28 -13.67
N ASP A 23 22.17 -1.30 -14.05
CA ASP A 23 21.52 -0.28 -14.88
C ASP A 23 21.06 0.96 -14.07
N GLY A 24 21.36 1.01 -12.77
CA GLY A 24 20.98 2.10 -11.87
C GLY A 24 19.52 2.05 -11.41
N THR A 25 18.74 1.04 -11.79
CA THR A 25 17.39 0.82 -11.27
C THR A 25 17.43 0.23 -9.86
N LEU A 26 16.31 0.32 -9.14
CA LEU A 26 16.21 -0.24 -7.79
C LEU A 26 16.15 -1.77 -7.81
N ASP A 27 17.07 -2.40 -7.07
CA ASP A 27 16.96 -3.80 -6.66
C ASP A 27 15.97 -3.92 -5.49
N ARG A 28 14.69 -4.16 -5.85
CA ARG A 28 13.61 -4.31 -4.88
C ARG A 28 13.84 -5.48 -3.92
N LYS A 29 14.53 -6.54 -4.35
CA LYS A 29 14.76 -7.72 -3.53
C LYS A 29 15.76 -7.41 -2.43
N LYS A 30 16.87 -6.73 -2.76
CA LYS A 30 17.87 -6.31 -1.77
C LYS A 30 17.29 -5.29 -0.79
N LEU A 31 16.62 -4.25 -1.28
CA LEU A 31 15.99 -3.26 -0.41
C LEU A 31 14.94 -3.94 0.50
N GLY A 32 14.14 -4.84 -0.07
CA GLY A 32 13.16 -5.64 0.67
C GLY A 32 13.79 -6.44 1.80
N SER A 33 14.90 -7.14 1.55
CA SER A 33 15.62 -7.89 2.59
C SER A 33 16.11 -7.00 3.74
N ILE A 34 16.61 -5.79 3.45
CA ILE A 34 17.09 -4.84 4.46
C ILE A 34 15.92 -4.40 5.35
N VAL A 35 14.83 -3.89 4.75
CA VAL A 35 13.70 -3.35 5.52
C VAL A 35 12.83 -4.42 6.17
N PHE A 36 12.89 -5.67 5.70
CA PHE A 36 12.17 -6.77 6.34
C PHE A 36 12.86 -7.23 7.63
N GLN A 37 14.19 -7.15 7.69
CA GLN A 37 14.98 -7.57 8.85
C GLN A 37 15.07 -6.49 9.94
N ASP A 38 14.90 -5.22 9.58
CA ASP A 38 15.06 -4.09 10.51
C ASP A 38 13.85 -3.14 10.48
N PRO A 39 13.05 -3.08 11.56
CA PRO A 39 11.93 -2.15 11.68
C PRO A 39 12.30 -0.67 11.58
N GLU A 40 13.49 -0.25 12.00
CA GLU A 40 13.94 1.14 11.91
C GLU A 40 14.31 1.49 10.47
N GLU A 41 14.92 0.57 9.72
CA GLU A 41 15.16 0.74 8.29
C GLU A 41 13.87 0.76 7.48
N ARG A 42 12.86 -0.04 7.89
CA ARG A 42 11.51 0.05 7.32
C ARG A 42 10.90 1.42 7.51
N LYS A 43 10.90 1.96 8.73
CA LYS A 43 10.41 3.31 9.02
C LYS A 43 11.16 4.38 8.23
N ALA A 44 12.48 4.22 8.07
CA ALA A 44 13.29 5.15 7.28
C ALA A 44 12.88 5.13 5.80
N LEU A 45 12.64 3.96 5.22
CA LEU A 45 12.15 3.86 3.84
C LEU A 45 10.73 4.45 3.70
N GLU A 46 9.84 4.16 4.64
CA GLU A 46 8.48 4.72 4.69
C GLU A 46 8.52 6.26 4.77
N ALA A 47 9.40 6.84 5.58
CA ALA A 47 9.57 8.29 5.68
C ALA A 47 10.06 8.94 4.38
N ILE A 48 10.88 8.25 3.59
CA ILE A 48 11.33 8.71 2.27
C ILE A 48 10.20 8.58 1.23
N THR A 49 9.43 7.48 1.29
CA THR A 49 8.49 7.11 0.23
C THR A 49 7.11 7.71 0.40
N HIS A 50 6.55 7.73 1.61
CA HIS A 50 5.18 8.16 1.87
C HIS A 50 4.91 9.60 1.41
N PRO A 51 5.77 10.61 1.67
CA PRO A 51 5.53 11.97 1.19
C PRO A 51 5.47 12.06 -0.33
N ALA A 52 6.37 11.35 -1.03
CA ALA A 52 6.42 11.35 -2.47
C ALA A 52 5.25 10.61 -3.11
N ILE A 53 4.86 9.45 -2.55
CA ILE A 53 3.68 8.70 -3.00
C ILE A 53 2.42 9.55 -2.83
N ARG A 54 2.23 10.18 -1.65
CA ARG A 54 1.07 11.06 -1.40
C ARG A 54 1.03 12.27 -2.32
N LYS A 55 2.20 12.84 -2.64
CA LYS A 55 2.29 13.95 -3.60
C LYS A 55 1.86 13.48 -5.00
N GLU A 56 2.46 12.40 -5.50
CA GLU A 56 2.17 11.84 -6.82
C GLU A 56 0.69 11.45 -6.96
N MET A 57 0.11 10.83 -5.93
CA MET A 57 -1.30 10.46 -5.92
C MET A 57 -2.21 11.69 -6.07
N ARG A 58 -1.95 12.76 -5.30
CA ARG A 58 -2.73 14.01 -5.39
C ARG A 58 -2.56 14.70 -6.74
N GLU A 59 -1.34 14.75 -7.27
CA GLU A 59 -1.08 15.36 -8.58
C GLU A 59 -1.78 14.60 -9.70
N ARG A 60 -1.73 13.26 -9.68
CA ARG A 60 -2.45 12.43 -10.66
C ARG A 60 -3.96 12.58 -10.55
N ALA A 61 -4.50 12.57 -9.34
CA ALA A 61 -5.93 12.77 -9.11
C ALA A 61 -6.39 14.13 -9.64
N ALA A 62 -5.70 15.21 -9.26
CA ALA A 62 -6.04 16.57 -9.70
C ALA A 62 -5.92 16.74 -11.22
N MET A 63 -4.92 16.15 -11.87
CA MET A 63 -4.81 16.16 -13.33
C MET A 63 -5.98 15.41 -13.98
N TYR A 64 -6.34 14.24 -13.45
CA TYR A 64 -7.43 13.45 -14.01
C TYR A 64 -8.80 14.12 -13.82
N GLU A 65 -9.04 14.75 -12.67
CA GLU A 65 -10.24 15.55 -12.41
C GLU A 65 -10.36 16.72 -13.40
N LEU A 66 -9.24 17.37 -13.73
CA LEU A 66 -9.23 18.47 -14.71
C LEU A 66 -9.53 17.98 -16.13
N GLU A 67 -8.97 16.84 -16.53
CA GLU A 67 -9.19 16.24 -17.86
C GLU A 67 -10.58 15.61 -18.01
N HIS A 68 -11.16 15.15 -16.90
CA HIS A 68 -12.40 14.37 -16.86
C HIS A 68 -13.32 14.81 -15.71
N PRO A 69 -13.90 16.02 -15.76
CA PRO A 69 -14.67 16.58 -14.65
C PRO A 69 -15.95 15.79 -14.30
N ASP A 70 -16.44 14.95 -15.21
CA ASP A 70 -17.63 14.12 -15.02
C ASP A 70 -17.30 12.65 -14.66
N LYS A 71 -16.06 12.36 -14.26
CA LYS A 71 -15.59 11.00 -13.91
C LYS A 71 -15.11 10.92 -12.47
N LEU A 72 -15.32 9.77 -11.85
CA LEU A 72 -14.78 9.45 -10.53
C LEU A 72 -13.32 9.02 -10.62
N VAL A 73 -12.50 9.48 -9.67
CA VAL A 73 -11.14 8.98 -9.44
C VAL A 73 -11.18 8.02 -8.25
N VAL A 74 -10.83 6.75 -8.48
CA VAL A 74 -10.73 5.74 -7.42
C VAL A 74 -9.26 5.50 -7.08
N SER A 75 -8.88 5.79 -5.83
CA SER A 75 -7.54 5.49 -5.31
C SER A 75 -7.56 4.19 -4.50
N ASP A 76 -6.91 3.15 -4.99
CA ASP A 76 -6.73 1.89 -4.26
C ASP A 76 -5.58 2.00 -3.25
N ILE A 77 -5.94 2.01 -1.96
CA ILE A 77 -5.01 2.23 -0.84
C ILE A 77 -5.23 1.17 0.23
N PRO A 78 -4.43 0.08 0.27
CA PRO A 78 -4.63 -1.01 1.21
C PRO A 78 -4.60 -0.61 2.69
N LEU A 79 -3.75 0.35 3.04
CA LEU A 79 -3.51 0.85 4.40
C LEU A 79 -4.13 2.23 4.63
N LEU A 80 -5.26 2.53 3.99
CA LEU A 80 -5.90 3.86 4.03
C LEU A 80 -6.13 4.35 5.47
N TYR A 81 -6.82 3.54 6.27
CA TYR A 81 -7.19 3.86 7.64
C TYR A 81 -6.00 3.81 8.60
N GLU A 82 -5.12 2.84 8.42
CA GLU A 82 -3.89 2.66 9.22
C GLU A 82 -2.94 3.85 9.03
N SER A 83 -2.96 4.46 7.84
CA SER A 83 -2.15 5.63 7.50
C SER A 83 -2.83 6.97 7.82
N GLY A 84 -4.07 6.97 8.32
CA GLY A 84 -4.85 8.18 8.60
C GLY A 84 -5.17 9.02 7.36
N LEU A 85 -5.22 8.38 6.18
CA LEU A 85 -5.38 9.05 4.88
C LEU A 85 -6.85 9.24 4.48
N GLU A 86 -7.80 8.61 5.18
CA GLU A 86 -9.23 8.65 4.88
C GLU A 86 -9.78 10.07 4.79
N LYS A 87 -9.23 11.00 5.58
CA LYS A 87 -9.66 12.41 5.62
C LYS A 87 -9.35 13.18 4.33
N GLY A 88 -8.54 12.60 3.43
CA GLY A 88 -8.20 13.19 2.14
C GLY A 88 -9.15 12.82 1.00
N PHE A 89 -10.21 12.06 1.28
CA PHE A 89 -11.16 11.57 0.29
C PHE A 89 -12.58 11.99 0.64
N GLU A 90 -13.42 12.14 -0.40
CA GLU A 90 -14.84 12.51 -0.25
C GLU A 90 -15.67 11.32 0.23
N GLU A 91 -15.38 10.13 -0.29
CA GLU A 91 -15.97 8.85 0.13
C GLU A 91 -14.88 7.78 0.26
N VAL A 92 -15.08 6.89 1.23
CA VAL A 92 -14.26 5.70 1.45
C VAL A 92 -15.09 4.46 1.20
N MET A 93 -14.61 3.66 0.25
CA MET A 93 -15.21 2.39 -0.11
C MET A 93 -14.39 1.22 0.42
N VAL A 94 -15.04 0.30 1.13
CA VAL A 94 -14.43 -0.95 1.60
C VAL A 94 -15.01 -2.14 0.86
N VAL A 95 -14.14 -2.90 0.22
CA VAL A 95 -14.47 -4.24 -0.31
C VAL A 95 -14.34 -5.23 0.83
N TYR A 96 -15.49 -5.71 1.31
CA TYR A 96 -15.62 -6.51 2.51
C TYR A 96 -15.76 -8.00 2.20
N VAL A 97 -15.08 -8.83 2.99
CA VAL A 97 -15.43 -10.24 3.20
C VAL A 97 -15.15 -10.62 4.65
N PRO A 98 -15.87 -11.59 5.23
CA PRO A 98 -15.57 -12.08 6.57
C PRO A 98 -14.14 -12.58 6.69
N ARG A 99 -13.54 -12.47 7.88
CA ARG A 99 -12.16 -12.93 8.15
C ARG A 99 -11.91 -14.38 7.70
N SER A 100 -12.88 -15.27 7.90
CA SER A 100 -12.79 -16.67 7.47
C SER A 100 -12.57 -16.80 5.95
N VAL A 101 -13.27 -15.98 5.16
CA VAL A 101 -13.16 -15.93 3.69
C VAL A 101 -11.85 -15.26 3.27
N GLN A 102 -11.40 -14.21 3.97
CA GLN A 102 -10.07 -13.61 3.72
C GLN A 102 -8.97 -14.67 3.84
N ARG A 103 -9.01 -15.44 4.93
CA ARG A 103 -8.05 -16.51 5.20
C ARG A 103 -8.09 -17.59 4.13
N GLU A 104 -9.28 -18.11 3.80
CA GLU A 104 -9.44 -19.14 2.78
C GLU A 104 -8.87 -18.70 1.43
N ARG A 105 -9.20 -17.48 0.98
CA ARG A 105 -8.71 -16.93 -0.30
C ARG A 105 -7.20 -16.71 -0.28
N LEU A 106 -6.62 -16.25 0.82
CA LEU A 106 -5.16 -16.11 0.96
C LEU A 106 -4.45 -17.47 0.88
N MET A 107 -4.95 -18.48 1.59
CA MET A 107 -4.40 -19.83 1.55
C MET A 107 -4.48 -20.42 0.15
N SER A 108 -5.63 -20.30 -0.52
CA SER A 108 -5.82 -20.85 -1.87
C SER A 108 -4.99 -20.15 -2.94
N ARG A 109 -4.80 -18.83 -2.85
CA ARG A 109 -4.09 -18.05 -3.87
C ARG A 109 -2.57 -18.11 -3.68
N ASP A 110 -2.11 -18.00 -2.44
CA ASP A 110 -0.68 -17.80 -2.12
C ASP A 110 -0.02 -19.06 -1.52
N ALA A 111 -0.73 -20.19 -1.45
CA ALA A 111 -0.27 -21.45 -0.84
C ALA A 111 0.24 -21.29 0.61
N MET A 112 -0.41 -20.41 1.37
CA MET A 112 -0.05 -20.08 2.75
C MET A 112 -0.63 -21.07 3.77
N THR A 113 0.06 -21.25 4.89
CA THR A 113 -0.54 -21.90 6.07
C THR A 113 -1.57 -20.98 6.73
N VAL A 114 -2.38 -21.55 7.63
CA VAL A 114 -3.36 -20.79 8.44
C VAL A 114 -2.65 -19.67 9.20
N GLU A 115 -1.53 -19.99 9.84
CA GLU A 115 -0.76 -19.06 10.67
C GLU A 115 -0.15 -17.93 9.83
N GLN A 116 0.31 -18.23 8.62
CA GLN A 116 0.83 -17.22 7.69
C GLN A 116 -0.27 -16.28 7.18
N ALA A 117 -1.44 -16.83 6.86
CA ALA A 117 -2.59 -16.05 6.42
C ALA A 117 -3.12 -15.16 7.56
N ASP A 118 -3.29 -15.70 8.76
CA ASP A 118 -3.74 -14.95 9.94
C ASP A 118 -2.74 -13.85 10.31
N ALA A 119 -1.44 -14.15 10.36
CA ALA A 119 -0.41 -13.13 10.61
C ALA A 119 -0.42 -12.00 9.57
N ARG A 120 -0.80 -12.28 8.32
CA ARG A 120 -0.92 -11.27 7.27
C ARG A 120 -2.18 -10.41 7.42
N ILE A 121 -3.28 -11.01 7.86
CA ILE A 121 -4.53 -10.28 8.15
C ILE A 121 -4.32 -9.36 9.36
N ASP A 122 -3.66 -9.85 10.40
CA ASP A 122 -3.48 -9.15 11.69
C ASP A 122 -2.58 -7.90 11.62
N VAL A 123 -1.80 -7.74 10.55
CA VAL A 123 -1.01 -6.51 10.31
C VAL A 123 -1.90 -5.33 9.91
N GLN A 124 -3.13 -5.60 9.47
CA GLN A 124 -4.09 -4.58 9.05
C GLN A 124 -5.14 -4.35 10.12
N MET A 125 -5.85 -3.22 10.01
CA MET A 125 -7.06 -2.97 10.80
C MET A 125 -8.10 -4.05 10.51
N ASP A 126 -8.83 -4.45 11.56
CA ASP A 126 -9.87 -5.46 11.46
C ASP A 126 -10.91 -5.09 10.39
N ILE A 127 -11.35 -6.09 9.62
CA ILE A 127 -12.22 -5.86 8.47
C ILE A 127 -13.63 -5.40 8.89
N GLU A 128 -14.11 -5.79 10.07
CA GLU A 128 -15.38 -5.28 10.62
C GLU A 128 -15.23 -3.82 11.04
N ASP A 129 -14.09 -3.44 11.61
CA ASP A 129 -13.81 -2.03 11.92
C ASP A 129 -13.72 -1.18 10.64
N LYS A 130 -13.06 -1.69 9.58
CA LYS A 130 -13.04 -1.01 8.27
C LYS A 130 -14.45 -0.85 7.72
N LYS A 131 -15.27 -1.90 7.76
CA LYS A 131 -16.67 -1.89 7.30
C LYS A 131 -17.53 -0.86 8.04
N GLN A 132 -17.39 -0.75 9.36
CA GLN A 132 -18.15 0.22 10.15
C GLN A 132 -17.79 1.68 9.86
N ARG A 133 -16.56 1.92 9.39
CA ARG A 133 -16.03 3.27 9.12
C ARG A 133 -16.21 3.72 7.66
N ALA A 134 -16.66 2.84 6.77
CA ALA A 134 -16.76 3.11 5.34
C ALA A 134 -18.06 3.84 5.01
N ASP A 135 -18.00 4.73 4.02
CA ASP A 135 -19.20 5.36 3.43
C ASP A 135 -19.94 4.36 2.54
N VAL A 136 -19.17 3.53 1.81
CA VAL A 136 -19.68 2.49 0.92
C VAL A 136 -19.05 1.14 1.26
N VAL A 137 -19.88 0.12 1.41
CA VAL A 137 -19.44 -1.27 1.61
C VAL A 137 -19.85 -2.12 0.42
N ILE A 138 -18.86 -2.73 -0.24
CA ILE A 138 -19.10 -3.75 -1.25
C ILE A 138 -18.88 -5.11 -0.60
N ASP A 139 -19.97 -5.84 -0.36
CA ASP A 139 -19.88 -7.23 0.08
C ASP A 139 -19.44 -8.13 -1.08
N ASN A 140 -18.24 -8.68 -0.96
CA ASN A 140 -17.64 -9.59 -1.91
C ASN A 140 -17.53 -11.03 -1.38
N SER A 141 -18.41 -11.39 -0.42
CA SER A 141 -18.48 -12.74 0.14
C SER A 141 -19.09 -13.77 -0.82
N GLY A 142 -19.58 -13.32 -1.99
CA GLY A 142 -20.01 -14.18 -3.07
C GLY A 142 -18.89 -15.09 -3.58
N LEU A 143 -19.28 -16.20 -4.20
CA LEU A 143 -18.40 -17.19 -4.83
C LEU A 143 -17.88 -16.71 -6.18
#